data_AF-A0A0M9WQC3-F1
#
_entry.id   AF-A0A0M9WQC3-F1
#
_cell.length_a   1.000
_cell.length_b   1.000
_cell.length_c   1.000
_cell.angle_alpha   90.00
_cell.angle_beta   90.00
_cell.angle_gamma   90.00
#
_symmetry.space_group_name_H-M   'P 1'
#
loop_
_entity.id
_entity.type
_entity.pdbx_description
1 polymer ?
#
loop_
_entity_poly.entity_id
_entity_poly.type
_entity_poly.pdbx_seq_one_letter_code
_entity_poly.pdbx_strand_id
1 'polypeptide(L)'
;MLRSTAKRLDAPRFEAAAALEQAALAELRERRPDRAIETNVEFWAAVILDFAAVPAAMMPAMFTCGRTAGWCAHILEQKRLGKLVRPAAIYTGPDPRPASEVTGWDSIIHR
;
A
#
# COMPACT_ATOMS: atom_id res chain seq x y z
N MET A 1 1.66 17.84 -8.42
CA MET A 1 1.45 17.28 -9.78
C MET A 1 0.04 16.72 -9.99
N LEU A 2 -0.49 15.85 -9.12
CA LEU A 2 -1.85 15.31 -9.27
C LEU A 2 -2.95 16.35 -8.98
N ARG A 3 -2.84 17.11 -7.87
CA ARG A 3 -3.74 18.25 -7.57
C ARG A 3 -3.85 19.26 -8.73
N SER A 4 -2.70 19.68 -9.26
CA SER A 4 -2.65 20.60 -10.40
C SER A 4 -3.22 19.99 -11.68
N THR A 5 -3.07 18.68 -11.88
CA THR A 5 -3.67 17.96 -13.01
C THR A 5 -5.18 17.90 -12.85
N ALA A 6 -5.71 17.61 -11.66
CA ALA A 6 -7.14 17.57 -11.38
C ALA A 6 -7.77 18.94 -11.61
N LYS A 7 -7.11 20.03 -11.18
CA LYS A 7 -7.53 21.40 -11.46
C LYS A 7 -7.54 21.72 -12.95
N ARG A 8 -6.47 21.37 -13.66
CA ARG A 8 -6.32 21.67 -15.09
C ARG A 8 -7.31 20.90 -15.96
N LEU A 9 -7.66 19.69 -15.56
CA LEU A 9 -8.64 18.83 -16.26
C LEU A 9 -10.09 19.12 -15.83
N ASP A 10 -10.31 20.11 -14.96
CA ASP A 10 -11.62 20.45 -14.41
C ASP A 10 -12.36 19.24 -13.86
N ALA A 11 -11.65 18.42 -13.06
CA ALA A 11 -12.23 17.21 -12.48
C ALA A 11 -13.45 17.60 -11.61
N PRO A 12 -14.64 17.00 -11.79
CA PRO A 12 -15.86 17.43 -11.12
C PRO A 12 -15.78 17.45 -9.59
N ARG A 13 -14.92 16.59 -9.02
CA ARG A 13 -14.70 16.51 -7.57
C ARG A 13 -13.59 17.44 -7.05
N PHE A 14 -12.96 18.25 -7.89
CA PHE A 14 -11.80 19.05 -7.51
C PHE A 14 -12.10 20.01 -6.35
N GLU A 15 -13.17 20.80 -6.44
CA GLU A 15 -13.50 21.79 -5.41
C GLU A 15 -13.81 21.12 -4.06
N ALA A 16 -14.62 20.06 -4.07
CA ALA A 16 -14.91 19.29 -2.86
C ALA A 16 -13.66 18.65 -2.26
N ALA A 17 -12.77 18.09 -3.08
CA ALA A 17 -11.51 17.50 -2.63
C ALA A 17 -10.54 18.56 -2.08
N ALA A 18 -10.46 19.74 -2.70
CA ALA A 18 -9.62 20.84 -2.23
C ALA A 18 -10.11 21.38 -0.88
N ALA A 19 -11.42 21.56 -0.72
CA ALA A 19 -12.01 21.97 0.55
C ALA A 19 -11.76 20.94 1.67
N LEU A 20 -11.94 19.65 1.36
CA LEU A 20 -11.66 18.55 2.29
C LEU A 20 -10.17 18.50 2.66
N GLU A 21 -9.26 18.66 1.70
CA GLU A 21 -7.81 18.71 1.95
C GLU A 21 -7.46 19.81 2.96
N GLN A 22 -8.00 21.03 2.77
CA GLN A 22 -7.74 22.16 3.67
C GLN A 22 -8.29 21.90 5.08
N ALA A 23 -9.55 21.47 5.18
CA ALA A 23 -10.19 21.19 6.46
C ALA A 23 -9.48 20.06 7.22
N ALA A 24 -9.13 18.97 6.53
CA ALA A 24 -8.43 17.85 7.14
C ALA A 24 -7.03 18.23 7.64
N LEU A 25 -6.26 18.99 6.86
CA LEU A 25 -4.93 19.42 7.28
C LEU A 25 -4.99 20.37 8.48
N ALA A 26 -5.93 21.32 8.50
CA ALA A 26 -6.11 22.23 9.62
C ALA A 26 -6.44 21.45 10.90
N GLU A 27 -7.46 20.60 10.85
CA GLU A 27 -7.91 19.80 12.00
C GLU A 27 -6.81 18.86 12.52
N LEU A 28 -6.12 18.16 11.60
CA LEU A 28 -5.11 17.18 11.98
C LEU A 28 -3.87 17.85 12.60
N ARG A 29 -3.45 19.00 12.07
CA ARG A 29 -2.31 19.77 12.61
C ARG A 29 -2.64 20.39 13.96
N GLU A 30 -3.88 20.83 14.17
CA GLU A 30 -4.33 21.32 15.47
C GLU A 30 -4.32 20.20 16.53
N ARG A 31 -4.82 19.01 16.18
CA ARG A 31 -4.84 17.86 17.10
C ARG A 31 -3.46 17.27 17.39
N ARG A 32 -2.51 17.41 16.47
CA ARG A 32 -1.16 16.82 16.54
C ARG A 32 -0.10 17.83 16.11
N PRO A 33 0.11 18.90 16.89
CA PRO A 33 1.02 20.00 16.53
C PRO A 33 2.50 19.58 16.54
N ASP A 34 2.81 18.48 17.22
CA ASP A 34 4.14 17.88 17.32
C ASP A 34 4.55 17.10 16.04
N ARG A 35 3.62 16.91 15.10
CA ARG A 35 3.85 16.10 13.90
C ARG A 35 3.55 16.89 12.62
N ALA A 36 4.49 16.88 11.69
CA ALA A 36 4.23 17.36 10.33
C ALA A 36 3.24 16.42 9.64
N ILE A 37 2.04 16.92 9.35
CA ILE A 37 0.98 16.21 8.64
C ILE A 37 0.76 16.92 7.31
N GLU A 38 0.92 16.15 6.23
CA GLU A 38 0.77 16.57 4.85
C GLU A 38 -0.18 15.64 4.11
N THR A 39 -0.77 16.12 3.02
CA THR A 39 -1.60 15.29 2.15
C THR A 39 -0.76 14.21 1.49
N ASN A 40 -1.21 12.97 1.60
CA ASN A 40 -0.58 11.86 0.90
C ASN A 40 -0.86 11.93 -0.62
N VAL A 41 -0.04 11.25 -1.42
CA VAL A 41 -0.22 11.26 -2.88
C VAL A 41 -1.50 10.53 -3.28
N GLU A 42 -1.94 9.56 -2.48
CA GLU A 42 -3.11 8.73 -2.68
C GLU A 42 -4.40 9.56 -2.71
N PHE A 43 -4.51 10.63 -1.92
CA PHE A 43 -5.67 11.50 -1.91
C PHE A 43 -5.98 12.07 -3.30
N TRP A 44 -4.99 12.70 -3.94
CA TRP A 44 -5.17 13.26 -5.28
C TRP A 44 -5.13 12.19 -6.38
N ALA A 45 -4.51 11.03 -6.12
CA ALA A 45 -4.59 9.89 -7.03
C ALA A 45 -6.02 9.34 -7.12
N ALA A 46 -6.73 9.24 -6.00
CA ALA A 46 -8.12 8.78 -5.98
C ALA A 46 -9.03 9.72 -6.79
N VAL A 47 -8.87 11.03 -6.64
CA VAL A 47 -9.64 12.03 -7.42
C VAL A 47 -9.41 11.88 -8.92
N ILE A 48 -8.15 11.69 -9.35
CA ILE A 48 -7.81 11.53 -10.77
C ILE A 48 -8.31 10.19 -11.34
N LEU A 49 -8.18 9.10 -10.59
CA LEU A 49 -8.64 7.79 -11.03
C LEU A 49 -10.16 7.71 -11.10
N ASP A 50 -10.87 8.30 -10.13
CA ASP A 50 -12.33 8.45 -10.17
C ASP A 50 -12.77 9.31 -11.37
N PHE A 51 -12.09 10.43 -11.63
CA PHE A 51 -12.31 11.24 -12.83
C PHE A 51 -12.13 10.44 -14.13
N ALA A 52 -11.19 9.51 -14.17
CA ALA A 52 -10.97 8.59 -15.29
C ALA A 52 -11.93 7.39 -15.31
N ALA A 53 -12.99 7.40 -14.49
CA ALA A 53 -13.98 6.34 -14.35
C ALA A 53 -13.40 4.97 -13.95
N VAL A 54 -12.27 4.95 -13.22
CA VAL A 54 -11.67 3.74 -12.69
C VAL A 54 -12.44 3.30 -11.44
N PRO A 55 -13.03 2.08 -11.41
CA PRO A 55 -13.69 1.57 -10.21
C PRO A 55 -12.70 1.46 -9.04
N ALA A 56 -13.17 1.67 -7.81
CA ALA A 56 -12.33 1.62 -6.62
C ALA A 56 -11.54 0.30 -6.49
N ALA A 57 -12.18 -0.83 -6.81
CA ALA A 57 -11.55 -2.15 -6.82
C ALA A 57 -10.38 -2.29 -7.81
N MET A 58 -10.31 -1.43 -8.84
CA MET A 58 -9.27 -1.43 -9.87
C MET A 58 -8.13 -0.43 -9.56
N MET A 59 -8.28 0.47 -8.59
CA MET A 59 -7.24 1.45 -8.24
C MET A 59 -5.88 0.80 -7.89
N PRO A 60 -5.81 -0.32 -7.13
CA PRO A 60 -4.55 -1.02 -6.90
C PRO A 60 -3.90 -1.55 -8.19
N ALA A 61 -4.71 -1.99 -9.16
CA ALA A 61 -4.23 -2.44 -10.46
C ALA A 61 -3.66 -1.27 -11.28
N MET A 62 -4.32 -0.10 -11.27
CA MET A 62 -3.78 1.09 -11.93
C MET A 62 -2.45 1.55 -11.34
N PHE A 63 -2.32 1.48 -10.02
CA PHE A 63 -1.04 1.73 -9.36
C PHE A 63 0.04 0.74 -9.77
N THR A 64 -0.32 -0.55 -9.86
CA THR A 64 0.56 -1.63 -10.34
C THR A 64 1.07 -1.34 -11.75
N CYS A 65 0.19 -0.93 -12.67
CA CYS A 65 0.57 -0.53 -14.04
C CYS A 65 1.65 0.56 -14.02
N GLY A 66 1.47 1.63 -13.24
CA GLY A 66 2.48 2.70 -13.13
C GLY A 66 3.79 2.24 -12.47
N ARG A 67 3.71 1.28 -11.54
CA ARG A 67 4.89 0.79 -10.80
C ARG A 67 5.77 -0.19 -11.57
N THR A 68 5.24 -0.79 -12.65
CA THR A 68 6.01 -1.69 -13.52
C THR A 68 7.33 -1.09 -13.98
N ALA A 69 7.37 0.20 -14.33
CA ALA A 69 8.60 0.88 -14.73
C ALA A 69 9.69 0.83 -13.64
N GLY A 70 9.33 1.15 -12.40
CA GLY A 70 10.26 1.11 -11.26
C GLY A 70 10.67 -0.32 -10.90
N TRP A 71 9.74 -1.27 -10.93
CA TRP A 71 10.04 -2.68 -10.66
C TRP A 71 10.98 -3.26 -11.70
N CYS A 72 10.74 -3.03 -12.99
CA CYS A 72 11.65 -3.47 -14.05
C CYS A 72 13.04 -2.86 -13.88
N ALA A 73 13.13 -1.57 -13.54
CA ALA A 73 14.40 -0.91 -13.27
C ALA A 73 15.17 -1.59 -12.12
N HIS A 74 14.52 -1.81 -10.97
CA HIS A 74 15.15 -2.46 -9.82
C HIS A 74 15.47 -3.94 -10.07
N ILE A 75 14.67 -4.67 -10.84
CA ILE A 75 14.98 -6.06 -11.25
C ILE A 75 16.26 -6.10 -12.08
N LEU A 76 16.40 -5.19 -13.05
CA LEU A 76 17.61 -5.10 -13.88
C LEU A 76 18.84 -4.70 -13.05
N GLU A 77 18.67 -3.77 -12.11
CA GLU A 77 19.73 -3.39 -11.16
C GLU A 77 20.14 -4.57 -10.28
N GLN A 78 19.18 -5.29 -9.71
CA GLN A 78 19.44 -6.48 -8.89
C GLN A 78 20.13 -7.60 -9.69
N LYS A 79 19.72 -7.80 -10.94
CA LYS A 79 20.37 -8.76 -11.84
C LYS A 79 21.84 -8.41 -12.06
N ARG A 80 22.19 -7.12 -12.20
CA ARG A 80 23.57 -6.66 -12.33
C ARG A 80 24.35 -6.78 -11.02
N LEU A 81 23.69 -6.57 -9.88
CA LEU A 81 24.28 -6.76 -8.55
C LEU A 81 24.67 -8.23 -8.30
N GLY A 82 23.88 -9.19 -8.81
CA GLY A 82 24.21 -10.62 -8.76
C GLY A 82 24.23 -11.24 -7.35
N LYS A 83 23.59 -10.59 -6.38
CA LYS A 83 23.58 -11.01 -4.96
C LYS A 83 22.24 -11.61 -4.55
N LEU A 84 22.28 -12.78 -3.92
CA LEU A 84 21.09 -13.42 -3.35
C LEU A 84 20.57 -12.65 -2.13
N VAL A 85 19.27 -12.37 -2.10
CA VAL A 85 18.58 -11.83 -0.92
C VAL A 85 18.05 -13.00 -0.09
N ARG A 86 18.72 -13.30 1.03
CA ARG A 86 18.36 -14.40 1.94
C ARG A 86 18.48 -13.94 3.41
N PRO A 87 17.44 -13.33 3.98
CA PRO A 87 17.40 -13.03 5.41
C PRO A 87 17.28 -14.33 6.24
N ALA A 88 17.67 -14.26 7.51
CA ALA A 88 17.48 -15.33 8.49
C ALA A 88 16.32 -15.00 9.45
N ALA A 89 15.77 -16.01 10.11
CA ALA A 89 14.76 -15.86 11.14
C ALA A 89 15.19 -16.60 12.41
N ILE A 90 14.68 -16.16 13.56
CA ILE A 90 14.85 -16.81 14.85
C ILE A 90 13.61 -17.65 15.12
N TYR A 91 13.79 -18.95 15.34
CA TYR A 91 12.70 -19.84 15.72
C TYR A 91 12.38 -19.67 17.20
N THR A 92 11.13 -19.33 17.51
CA THR A 92 10.59 -19.23 18.88
C THR A 92 9.37 -20.12 19.06
N GLY A 93 9.25 -21.16 18.22
CA GLY A 93 8.17 -22.14 18.32
C GLY A 93 8.49 -23.24 19.34
N PRO A 94 7.61 -24.25 19.46
CA PRO A 94 7.81 -25.37 20.37
C PRO A 94 9.09 -26.16 20.07
N ASP A 95 9.68 -26.73 21.12
CA ASP A 95 10.75 -27.71 21.00
C ASP A 95 10.31 -28.96 20.22
N PRO A 96 11.26 -29.80 19.76
CA PRO A 96 10.94 -31.07 19.12
C PRO A 96 10.01 -31.93 20.00
N ARG A 97 8.89 -32.38 19.42
CA ARG A 97 7.91 -33.25 20.08
C ARG A 97 7.42 -34.35 19.15
N PRO A 98 7.06 -35.53 19.68
CA PRO A 98 6.50 -36.61 18.87
C PRO A 98 5.16 -36.20 18.24
N ALA A 99 4.83 -36.80 17.09
CA ALA A 99 3.61 -36.48 16.37
C ALA A 99 2.33 -36.73 17.19
N SER A 100 2.37 -37.70 18.12
CA SER A 100 1.29 -38.01 19.05
C SER A 100 0.92 -36.88 20.00
N GLU A 101 1.83 -35.95 20.27
CA GLU A 101 1.59 -34.78 21.13
C GLU A 101 1.05 -33.57 20.37
N VAL A 102 0.89 -33.70 19.04
CA VAL A 102 0.25 -32.67 18.23
C VAL A 102 -1.27 -32.79 18.39
N THR A 103 -1.90 -31.69 18.79
CA THR A 103 -3.36 -31.60 18.92
C THR A 103 -4.04 -32.05 17.62
N GLY A 104 -4.92 -33.04 17.72
CA GLY A 104 -5.64 -33.62 16.57
C GLY A 104 -5.08 -34.96 16.07
N TRP A 105 -3.98 -35.48 16.63
CA TRP A 105 -3.40 -36.79 16.26
C TRP A 105 -4.41 -37.95 16.31
N ASP A 106 -5.22 -38.02 17.37
CA ASP A 106 -6.20 -39.12 17.57
C ASP A 106 -7.27 -39.18 16.47
N SER A 107 -7.59 -38.04 15.86
CA SER A 107 -8.57 -37.96 14.77
C SER A 107 -8.06 -38.54 13.44
N ILE A 108 -6.74 -38.74 13.32
CA ILE A 108 -6.07 -39.25 12.12
C ILE A 108 -5.90 -40.77 12.21
N ILE A 109 -5.56 -41.30 13.39
CA ILE A 109 -5.27 -42.73 13.58
C ILE A 109 -6.56 -43.58 13.67
N HIS A 110 -7.69 -42.99 14.04
CA HIS A 110 -8.98 -43.68 14.16
C HIS A 110 -9.91 -43.55 12.94
N ARG A 111 -9.34 -43.29 11.76
CA ARG A 111 -10.04 -43.28 10.47
C ARG A 111 -9.58 -44.44 9.59
#